data_AF-A0A7X3WZQ3-F1
#
_entry.id   AF-A0A7X3WZQ3-F1
#
_cell.length_a   1.000
_cell.length_b   1.000
_cell.length_c   1.000
_cell.angle_alpha   90.00
_cell.angle_beta   90.00
_cell.angle_gamma   90.00
#
_symmetry.space_group_name_H-M   'P 1'
#
loop_
_entity.id
_entity.type
_entity.pdbx_description
1 polymer ?
#
loop_
_entity_poly.entity_id
_entity_poly.type
_entity_poly.pdbx_seq_one_letter_code
_entity_poly.pdbx_strand_id
1 'polypeptide(L)'
;MKCSPSSPTSTGAKGWADNFTSCAEWLAWRTGRTLAAARENVRVAHALEELPLTAEVMKSGQLSYTKVRTMTRVATPETEATLLEYAQSTSAARLEWLVRGWKTLSRDGELKAEEIRHRSRTFSVAIDADGMYVVR
;
A
#
# COMPACT_ATOMS: atom_id res chain seq x y z
N MET A 1 -14.24 -36.61 2.70
CA MET A 1 -14.42 -35.87 1.44
C MET A 1 -13.37 -34.77 1.36
N LYS A 2 -12.37 -34.97 0.50
CA LYS A 2 -11.33 -33.98 0.22
C LYS A 2 -11.84 -33.07 -0.89
N CYS A 3 -12.15 -31.83 -0.59
CA CYS A 3 -12.32 -30.80 -1.61
C CYS A 3 -11.07 -29.92 -1.59
N SER A 4 -10.12 -30.29 -2.44
CA SER A 4 -9.02 -29.42 -2.87
C SER A 4 -9.56 -28.59 -4.04
N PRO A 5 -9.57 -27.25 -4.00
CA PRO A 5 -9.82 -26.49 -5.21
C PRO A 5 -8.50 -26.35 -5.98
N SER A 6 -8.58 -26.85 -7.22
CA SER A 6 -7.69 -26.63 -8.35
C SER A 6 -6.98 -25.28 -8.38
N SER A 7 -5.67 -25.33 -8.65
CA SER A 7 -4.83 -24.20 -9.02
C SER A 7 -5.32 -23.57 -10.34
N PRO A 8 -5.60 -22.25 -10.39
CA PRO A 8 -5.74 -21.56 -11.66
C PRO A 8 -4.34 -21.17 -12.16
N THR A 9 -3.87 -21.88 -13.17
CA THR A 9 -2.78 -21.43 -14.04
C THR A 9 -3.34 -20.36 -14.97
N SER A 10 -3.21 -19.08 -14.62
CA SER A 10 -3.31 -17.98 -15.56
C SER A 10 -2.10 -17.06 -15.41
N THR A 11 -1.24 -17.09 -16.42
CA THR A 11 -0.13 -16.16 -16.60
C THR A 11 -0.70 -14.80 -16.97
N GLY A 12 -0.92 -13.97 -15.96
CA GLY A 12 -1.39 -12.59 -16.07
C GLY A 12 -1.58 -12.03 -14.67
N ALA A 13 -1.17 -10.79 -14.42
CA ALA A 13 -1.03 -10.17 -13.09
C ALA A 13 -2.32 -10.04 -12.24
N LYS A 14 -3.40 -10.73 -12.59
CA LYS A 14 -4.70 -10.73 -11.88
C LYS A 14 -5.31 -12.12 -11.67
N GLY A 15 -4.52 -13.18 -11.49
CA GLY A 15 -5.05 -14.50 -11.10
C GLY A 15 -5.78 -14.56 -9.75
N TRP A 16 -5.80 -13.45 -8.99
CA TRP A 16 -6.56 -13.32 -7.74
C TRP A 16 -7.93 -12.65 -7.90
N ALA A 17 -8.17 -11.93 -9.01
CA ALA A 17 -9.40 -11.14 -9.18
C ALA A 17 -10.66 -11.99 -9.39
N ASP A 18 -10.49 -13.26 -9.75
CA ASP A 18 -11.61 -14.17 -10.02
C ASP A 18 -12.35 -14.63 -8.76
N ASN A 19 -11.71 -14.54 -7.58
CA ASN A 19 -12.24 -15.08 -6.32
C ASN A 19 -12.19 -14.10 -5.15
N PHE A 20 -11.60 -12.91 -5.31
CA PHE A 20 -11.38 -11.95 -4.22
C PHE A 20 -11.69 -10.53 -4.68
N THR A 21 -12.34 -9.75 -3.82
CA THR A 21 -12.77 -8.37 -4.15
C THR A 21 -11.62 -7.36 -4.11
N SER A 22 -10.47 -7.72 -3.53
CA SER A 22 -9.27 -6.89 -3.52
C SER A 22 -7.96 -7.69 -3.38
N CYS A 23 -6.85 -7.12 -3.87
CA CYS A 23 -5.51 -7.70 -3.70
C CYS A 23 -5.16 -7.92 -2.21
N ALA A 24 -5.58 -6.99 -1.34
CA ALA A 24 -5.36 -7.11 0.10
C ALA A 24 -6.16 -8.26 0.74
N GLU A 25 -7.37 -8.53 0.26
CA GLU A 25 -8.19 -9.66 0.73
C GLU A 25 -7.57 -11.00 0.32
N TRP A 26 -7.16 -11.12 -0.94
CA TRP A 26 -6.40 -12.28 -1.41
C TRP A 26 -5.11 -12.48 -0.62
N LEU A 27 -4.37 -11.40 -0.34
CA LEU A 27 -3.12 -11.47 0.40
C LEU A 27 -3.34 -11.89 1.86
N ALA A 28 -4.39 -11.37 2.51
CA ALA A 28 -4.78 -11.76 3.86
C ALA A 28 -5.12 -13.27 3.91
N TRP A 29 -5.95 -13.73 2.97
CA TRP A 29 -6.28 -15.15 2.83
C TRP A 29 -5.05 -16.03 2.59
N ARG A 30 -4.17 -15.63 1.66
CA ARG A 30 -2.98 -16.41 1.28
C ARG A 30 -1.94 -16.49 2.40
N THR A 31 -1.79 -15.43 3.20
CA THR A 31 -0.70 -15.33 4.20
C THR A 31 -1.17 -15.55 5.64
N GLY A 32 -2.47 -15.73 5.86
CA GLY A 32 -3.05 -15.83 7.21
C GLY A 32 -2.91 -14.55 8.05
N ARG A 33 -2.67 -13.40 7.39
CA ARG A 33 -2.49 -12.11 8.06
C ARG A 33 -3.82 -11.36 8.15
N THR A 34 -3.91 -10.43 9.08
CA THR A 34 -5.08 -9.54 9.16
C THR A 34 -5.22 -8.71 7.89
N LEU A 35 -6.47 -8.39 7.53
CA LEU A 35 -6.75 -7.55 6.37
C LEU A 35 -6.07 -6.17 6.45
N ALA A 36 -5.94 -5.60 7.65
CA ALA A 36 -5.23 -4.35 7.88
C ALA A 36 -3.73 -4.45 7.53
N ALA A 37 -3.06 -5.53 7.95
CA ALA A 37 -1.67 -5.76 7.60
C ALA A 37 -1.48 -6.01 6.11
N ALA A 38 -2.43 -6.72 5.48
CA ALA A 38 -2.40 -6.96 4.03
C ALA A 38 -2.59 -5.66 3.23
N ARG A 39 -3.50 -4.78 3.65
CA ARG A 39 -3.67 -3.44 3.05
C ARG A 39 -2.40 -2.60 3.12
N GLU A 40 -1.72 -2.61 4.27
CA GLU A 40 -0.46 -1.87 4.41
C GLU A 40 0.62 -2.45 3.49
N ASN A 41 0.72 -3.79 3.38
CA ASN A 41 1.65 -4.42 2.44
C ASN A 41 1.37 -4.01 0.99
N VAL A 42 0.11 -4.04 0.56
CA VAL A 42 -0.30 -3.65 -0.81
C VAL A 42 -0.01 -2.16 -1.06
N ARG A 43 -0.29 -1.29 -0.09
CA ARG A 43 0.04 0.15 -0.19
C ARG A 43 1.53 0.36 -0.39
N VAL A 44 2.35 -0.31 0.43
CA VAL A 44 3.81 -0.20 0.33
C VAL A 44 4.30 -0.74 -1.01
N ALA A 45 3.76 -1.86 -1.48
CA ALA A 45 4.12 -2.42 -2.78
C ALA A 45 3.87 -1.43 -3.92
N HIS A 46 2.69 -0.79 -3.95
CA HIS A 46 2.40 0.23 -4.96
C HIS A 46 3.28 1.47 -4.83
N ALA A 47 3.58 1.94 -3.62
CA ALA A 47 4.48 3.09 -3.44
C ALA A 47 5.91 2.79 -3.92
N LEU A 48 6.36 1.53 -3.84
CA LEU A 48 7.67 1.12 -4.35
C LEU A 48 7.73 1.04 -5.88
N GLU A 49 6.60 1.02 -6.58
CA GLU A 49 6.58 1.13 -8.05
C GLU A 49 7.08 2.51 -8.51
N GLU A 50 6.87 3.55 -7.70
CA GLU A 50 7.31 4.93 -7.96
C GLU A 50 8.66 5.26 -7.28
N LEU A 51 9.20 4.35 -6.47
CA LEU A 51 10.39 4.55 -5.63
C LEU A 51 11.42 3.42 -5.87
N PRO A 52 12.10 3.41 -7.03
CA PRO A 52 12.95 2.31 -7.45
C PRO A 52 14.21 2.16 -6.58
N LEU A 53 14.78 3.24 -6.04
CA LEU A 53 15.98 3.16 -5.20
C LEU A 53 15.63 2.46 -3.87
N THR A 54 14.51 2.83 -3.29
CA THR A 54 13.98 2.22 -2.07
C THR A 54 13.67 0.76 -2.29
N ALA A 55 13.06 0.41 -3.43
CA ALA A 55 12.76 -0.96 -3.77
C ALA A 55 14.04 -1.82 -3.83
N GLU A 56 15.11 -1.31 -4.43
CA GLU A 56 16.39 -2.03 -4.52
C GLU A 56 17.09 -2.18 -3.16
N VAL A 57 17.12 -1.13 -2.34
CA VAL A 57 17.71 -1.19 -1.00
C VAL A 57 16.88 -2.11 -0.08
N MET A 58 15.55 -2.13 -0.20
CA MET A 58 14.71 -3.09 0.51
C MET A 58 14.97 -4.53 0.04
N LYS A 59 15.08 -4.75 -1.27
CA LYS A 59 15.35 -6.06 -1.87
C LYS A 59 16.70 -6.64 -1.44
N SER A 60 17.71 -5.78 -1.32
CA SER A 60 19.04 -6.18 -0.80
C SER A 60 19.07 -6.36 0.73
N GLY A 61 17.97 -6.11 1.45
CA GLY A 61 17.87 -6.30 2.90
C GLY A 61 18.55 -5.19 3.72
N GLN A 62 19.02 -4.13 3.08
CA GLN A 62 19.69 -3.00 3.74
C GLN A 62 18.70 -2.05 4.43
N LEU A 63 17.42 -2.11 4.08
CA LEU A 63 16.35 -1.33 4.70
C LEU A 63 15.22 -2.23 5.21
N SER A 64 14.84 -2.07 6.48
CA SER A 64 13.77 -2.86 7.08
C SER A 64 12.39 -2.41 6.59
N TYR A 65 11.44 -3.35 6.54
CA TYR A 65 10.05 -3.08 6.12
C TYR A 65 9.39 -1.94 6.92
N THR A 66 9.65 -1.84 8.23
CA THR A 66 9.12 -0.76 9.06
C THR A 66 9.65 0.61 8.63
N LYS A 67 10.91 0.71 8.21
CA LYS A 67 11.46 1.96 7.66
C LYS A 67 10.83 2.29 6.31
N VAL A 68 10.72 1.29 5.43
CA VAL A 68 10.09 1.43 4.11
C VAL A 68 8.64 1.90 4.21
N ARG A 69 7.80 1.23 5.02
CA ARG A 69 6.38 1.60 5.15
C ARG A 69 6.18 3.03 5.67
N THR A 70 7.11 3.50 6.49
CA THR A 70 7.07 4.84 7.08
C THR A 70 7.54 5.88 6.07
N MET A 71 8.66 5.63 5.40
CA MET A 71 9.24 6.52 4.40
C MET A 71 8.32 6.72 3.19
N THR A 72 7.70 5.65 2.68
CA THR A 72 6.73 5.67 1.57
C THR A 72 5.47 6.49 1.83
N ARG A 73 5.30 7.09 3.02
CA ARG A 73 4.19 8.01 3.31
C ARG A 73 4.49 9.46 2.89
N VAL A 74 5.75 9.81 2.71
CA VAL A 74 6.20 11.18 2.40
C VAL A 74 7.20 11.22 1.25
N ALA A 75 7.81 10.09 0.90
CA ALA A 75 8.74 10.01 -0.21
C ALA A 75 8.03 10.29 -1.53
N THR A 76 8.60 11.22 -2.28
CA THR A 76 8.32 11.45 -3.69
C THR A 76 9.56 11.06 -4.50
N PRO A 77 9.45 10.82 -5.82
CA PRO A 77 10.61 10.48 -6.64
C PRO A 77 11.77 11.48 -6.53
N GLU A 78 11.47 12.77 -6.34
CA GLU A 78 12.47 13.83 -6.21
C GLU A 78 13.19 13.83 -4.86
N THR A 79 12.50 13.35 -3.81
CA THR A 79 13.02 13.34 -2.43
C THR A 79 13.53 11.97 -2.00
N GLU A 80 13.36 10.96 -2.85
CA GLU A 80 13.65 9.56 -2.56
C GLU A 80 15.08 9.35 -2.07
N ALA A 81 16.09 9.81 -2.82
CA ALA A 81 17.49 9.57 -2.50
C ALA A 81 17.89 10.14 -1.13
N THR A 82 17.50 11.38 -0.85
CA THR A 82 17.79 12.07 0.42
C THR A 82 17.10 11.38 1.60
N LEU A 83 15.83 11.00 1.43
CA LEU A 83 15.08 10.28 2.47
C LEU A 83 15.64 8.88 2.72
N LEU A 84 16.10 8.20 1.68
CA LEU A 84 16.69 6.87 1.75
C LEU A 84 18.04 6.89 2.48
N GLU A 85 18.90 7.88 2.22
CA GLU A 85 20.15 8.09 2.95
C GLU A 85 19.90 8.33 4.45
N TYR A 86 18.92 9.19 4.76
CA TYR A 86 18.50 9.42 6.14
C TYR A 86 17.93 8.16 6.79
N ALA A 87 17.10 7.40 6.07
CA ALA A 87 16.48 6.18 6.57
C ALA A 87 17.53 5.10 6.88
N GLN A 88 18.63 5.02 6.13
CA GLN A 88 19.72 4.08 6.39
C GLN A 88 20.50 4.42 7.68
N SER A 89 20.76 5.71 7.92
CA SER A 89 21.53 6.19 9.08
C SER A 89 20.74 6.32 10.39
N THR A 90 19.40 6.24 10.33
CA THR A 90 18.53 6.50 11.49
C THR A 90 17.80 5.24 12.00
N SER A 91 17.21 5.32 13.20
CA SER A 91 16.32 4.26 13.70
C SER A 91 14.91 4.39 13.12
N ALA A 92 14.16 3.28 13.06
CA ALA A 92 12.78 3.31 12.56
C ALA A 92 11.89 4.27 13.37
N ALA A 93 12.07 4.34 14.70
CA ALA A 93 11.33 5.25 15.56
C ALA A 93 11.62 6.73 15.26
N ARG A 94 12.88 7.08 15.00
CA ARG A 94 13.26 8.46 14.65
C ARG A 94 12.77 8.85 13.26
N LEU A 95 12.78 7.92 12.32
CA LEU A 95 12.15 8.11 11.01
C LEU A 95 10.63 8.32 11.15
N GLU A 96 9.96 7.53 11.99
CA GLU A 96 8.52 7.72 12.27
C GLU A 96 8.22 9.09 12.88
N TRP A 97 9.06 9.56 13.81
CA TRP A 97 8.94 10.90 14.38
C TRP A 97 9.10 12.00 13.30
N LEU A 98 10.12 11.89 12.45
CA LEU A 98 10.36 12.83 11.35
C LEU A 98 9.17 12.88 10.39
N VAL A 99 8.69 11.71 9.95
CA VAL A 99 7.55 11.59 9.02
C VAL A 99 6.27 12.16 9.62
N ARG A 100 6.04 12.00 10.93
CA ARG A 100 4.92 12.64 11.63
C ARG A 100 5.02 14.16 11.58
N GLY A 101 6.22 14.72 11.79
CA GLY A 101 6.46 16.16 11.66
C GLY A 101 6.27 16.66 10.23
N TRP A 102 6.73 15.89 9.25
CA TRP A 102 6.57 16.20 7.83
C TRP A 102 5.10 16.24 7.42
N LYS A 103 4.28 15.31 7.90
CA LYS A 103 2.82 15.36 7.66
C LYS A 103 2.18 16.63 8.19
N THR A 104 2.64 17.20 9.31
CA THR A 104 2.11 18.47 9.81
C THR A 104 2.41 19.62 8.84
N LEU A 105 3.62 19.66 8.26
CA LEU A 105 4.02 20.68 7.28
C LEU A 105 3.42 20.44 5.87
N SER A 106 3.19 19.18 5.50
CA SER A 106 2.65 18.79 4.20
C SER A 106 1.13 18.87 4.16
N ARG A 107 0.41 18.75 5.30
CA ARG A 107 -1.05 18.89 5.39
C ARG A 107 -1.56 20.23 4.88
N ASP A 108 -0.79 21.30 5.07
CA ASP A 108 -1.11 22.63 4.50
C ASP A 108 -1.06 22.65 2.96
N GLY A 109 -0.25 21.78 2.35
CA GLY A 109 -0.22 21.54 0.90
C GLY A 109 -1.25 20.50 0.42
N GLU A 110 -1.55 19.48 1.22
CA GLU A 110 -2.50 18.40 0.92
C GLU A 110 -3.96 18.88 0.88
N LEU A 111 -4.36 19.87 1.69
CA LEU A 111 -5.72 20.45 1.65
C LEU A 111 -6.09 20.97 0.24
N LYS A 112 -5.14 21.56 -0.48
CA LYS A 112 -5.33 22.01 -1.88
C LYS A 112 -5.44 20.84 -2.87
N ALA A 113 -4.78 19.71 -2.60
CA ALA A 113 -4.86 18.50 -3.42
C ALA A 113 -6.07 17.62 -3.08
N GLU A 114 -6.62 17.76 -1.87
CA GLU A 114 -7.84 17.10 -1.40
C GLU A 114 -9.08 17.73 -2.02
N GLU A 115 -9.08 19.05 -2.24
CA GLU A 115 -10.15 19.77 -2.96
C GLU A 115 -10.31 19.29 -4.42
N ILE A 116 -9.20 19.00 -5.09
CA ILE A 116 -9.18 18.44 -6.46
C ILE A 116 -9.69 16.99 -6.47
N ARG A 117 -9.33 16.19 -5.45
CA ARG A 117 -9.79 14.80 -5.26
C ARG A 117 -11.25 14.71 -4.84
N HIS A 118 -11.75 15.68 -4.09
CA HIS A 118 -13.16 15.75 -3.69
C HIS A 118 -14.08 15.91 -4.90
N ARG A 119 -13.61 16.57 -5.96
CA ARG A 119 -14.35 16.81 -7.20
C ARG A 119 -14.49 15.58 -8.10
N SER A 120 -13.67 14.55 -7.91
CA SER A 120 -13.64 13.34 -8.75
C SER A 120 -14.22 12.10 -8.07
N ARG A 121 -14.89 12.23 -6.91
CA ARG A 121 -15.51 11.10 -6.22
C ARG A 121 -16.82 10.70 -6.93
N THR A 122 -16.77 9.62 -7.69
CA THR A 122 -17.97 8.93 -8.17
C THR A 122 -18.34 7.82 -7.19
N PHE A 123 -19.63 7.75 -6.86
CA PHE A 123 -20.24 6.75 -6.00
C PHE A 123 -20.66 5.55 -6.84
N SER A 124 -20.21 4.34 -6.50
CA SER A 124 -20.59 3.13 -7.24
C SER A 124 -21.25 2.13 -6.29
N VAL A 125 -22.48 1.75 -6.65
CA VAL A 125 -23.28 0.78 -5.89
C VAL A 125 -23.35 -0.51 -6.68
N ALA A 126 -23.05 -1.63 -6.02
CA ALA A 126 -23.30 -2.96 -6.56
C ALA A 126 -24.26 -3.71 -5.64
N ILE A 127 -25.14 -4.50 -6.24
CA ILE A 127 -26.12 -5.34 -5.55
C ILE A 127 -25.49 -6.72 -5.37
N ASP A 128 -25.47 -7.21 -4.12
CA ASP A 128 -25.02 -8.57 -3.80
C ASP A 128 -26.15 -9.60 -3.98
N ALA A 129 -25.81 -10.89 -4.08
CA ALA A 129 -26.74 -11.98 -4.36
C ALA A 129 -27.88 -12.14 -3.33
N ASP A 130 -27.71 -11.58 -2.13
CA ASP A 130 -28.72 -11.58 -1.06
C ASP A 130 -29.58 -10.30 -1.02
N GLY A 131 -29.48 -9.43 -2.04
CA GLY A 131 -30.27 -8.19 -2.14
C GLY A 131 -29.76 -7.03 -1.28
N MET A 132 -28.56 -7.15 -0.71
CA MET A 132 -27.91 -6.09 0.06
C MET A 132 -27.12 -5.15 -0.88
N TYR A 133 -27.30 -3.85 -0.71
CA TYR A 133 -26.55 -2.84 -1.46
C TYR A 133 -25.20 -2.58 -0.78
N VAL A 134 -24.11 -2.85 -1.49
CA VAL A 134 -22.77 -2.45 -1.04
C VAL A 134 -22.39 -1.15 -1.70
N VAL A 135 -22.19 -0.13 -0.87
CA VAL A 135 -21.80 1.22 -1.27
C VAL A 135 -20.27 1.34 -1.26
N ARG A 136 -19.66 1.78 -2.37
CA ARG A 136 -18.24 2.17 -2.47
C ARG A 136 -18.08 3.62 -2.91
#